data_AF-A1JLS3-F1
#
_entry.id   AF-A1JLS3-F1
#
_cell.length_a   1.000
_cell.length_b   1.000
_cell.length_c   1.000
_cell.angle_alpha   90.00
_cell.angle_beta   90.00
_cell.angle_gamma   90.00
#
_symmetry.space_group_name_H-M   'P 1'
#
loop_
_entity.id
_entity.type
_entity.pdbx_description
1 polymer ?
#
loop_
_entity_poly.entity_id
_entity_poly.type
_entity_poly.pdbx_seq_one_letter_code
_entity_poly.pdbx_strand_id
1 'polypeptide(L)'
;MIVREQNESDWKDANNEPIFKYIDLKITATIPARITNIKPTIDFNWLKNTPSIDPSKPLYISELTNKIIIENIDDSTYRSLYDIENSLSISQRGKFGEHKLVEKFNNTYLIINELKIKITACEITYVIPNTITSKSTIDLSEELLGVIEYIHKNSKTLIFKSKIVKEQGKSHS
;
A
#
# COMPACT_ATOMS: atom_id res chain seq x y z
N MET A 1 -20.78 -34.21 -34.21
CA MET A 1 -20.10 -33.07 -33.57
C MET A 1 -21.10 -31.94 -33.53
N ILE A 2 -21.26 -31.26 -32.38
CA ILE A 2 -22.14 -30.10 -32.23
C ILE A 2 -21.28 -28.92 -31.78
N VAL A 3 -21.51 -27.76 -32.37
CA VAL A 3 -20.99 -26.47 -31.89
C VAL A 3 -22.14 -25.76 -31.19
N ARG A 4 -21.93 -25.36 -29.93
CA ARG A 4 -22.96 -24.69 -29.13
C ARG A 4 -22.37 -23.62 -28.23
N GLU A 5 -23.24 -22.74 -27.75
CA GLU A 5 -22.94 -21.84 -26.65
C GLU A 5 -22.69 -22.61 -25.35
N GLN A 6 -21.98 -21.95 -24.43
CA GLN A 6 -21.71 -22.46 -23.10
C GLN A 6 -23.00 -22.63 -22.28
N ASN A 7 -22.98 -23.57 -21.34
CA ASN A 7 -24.04 -23.74 -20.34
C ASN A 7 -23.45 -24.06 -18.96
N GLU A 8 -24.29 -24.16 -17.93
CA GLU A 8 -23.85 -24.40 -16.54
C GLU A 8 -23.11 -25.74 -16.33
N SER A 9 -23.31 -26.73 -17.20
CA SER A 9 -22.56 -28.00 -17.13
C SER A 9 -21.15 -27.89 -17.71
N ASP A 10 -20.83 -26.82 -18.44
CA ASP A 10 -19.48 -26.51 -18.91
C ASP A 10 -18.59 -25.90 -17.84
N TRP A 11 -19.21 -25.39 -16.77
CA TRP A 11 -18.56 -24.93 -15.56
C TRP A 11 -18.48 -26.02 -14.49
N LYS A 12 -18.46 -27.29 -14.93
CA LYS A 12 -18.22 -28.46 -14.08
C LYS A 12 -17.21 -29.39 -14.74
N ASP A 13 -16.39 -30.05 -13.94
CA ASP A 13 -15.43 -31.03 -14.41
C ASP A 13 -16.06 -32.41 -14.67
N ALA A 14 -15.23 -33.40 -15.01
CA ALA A 14 -15.68 -34.77 -15.30
C ALA A 14 -16.29 -35.51 -14.09
N ASN A 15 -16.06 -35.01 -12.88
CA ASN A 15 -16.64 -35.51 -11.62
C ASN A 15 -17.84 -34.68 -11.17
N ASN A 16 -18.31 -33.74 -12.00
CA ASN A 16 -19.40 -32.81 -11.69
C ASN A 16 -19.04 -31.78 -10.60
N GLU A 17 -17.74 -31.58 -10.32
CA GLU A 17 -17.25 -30.54 -9.42
C GLU A 17 -17.23 -29.18 -10.14
N PRO A 18 -17.70 -28.10 -9.49
CA PRO A 18 -17.68 -26.76 -10.09
C PRO A 18 -16.26 -26.29 -10.43
N ILE A 19 -16.09 -25.73 -11.62
CA ILE A 19 -14.89 -24.95 -11.98
C ILE A 19 -15.22 -23.45 -11.91
N PHE A 20 -14.21 -22.63 -11.64
CA PHE A 20 -14.40 -21.19 -11.43
C PHE A 20 -14.99 -20.49 -12.66
N LYS A 21 -16.19 -19.95 -12.51
CA LYS A 21 -16.85 -19.07 -13.51
C LYS A 21 -16.61 -17.60 -13.21
N TYR A 22 -16.64 -17.23 -11.93
CA TYR A 22 -16.40 -15.86 -11.46
C TYR A 22 -15.27 -15.84 -10.44
N ILE A 23 -14.47 -14.78 -10.46
CA ILE A 23 -13.47 -14.49 -9.42
C ILE A 23 -13.80 -13.13 -8.81
N ASP A 24 -14.29 -13.14 -7.58
CA ASP A 24 -14.51 -11.93 -6.82
C ASP A 24 -13.23 -11.53 -6.07
N LEU A 25 -12.64 -10.41 -6.49
CA LEU A 25 -11.48 -9.81 -5.86
C LEU A 25 -11.94 -8.71 -4.92
N LYS A 26 -11.51 -8.80 -3.65
CA LYS A 26 -11.60 -7.71 -2.67
C LYS A 26 -10.20 -7.27 -2.30
N ILE A 27 -9.76 -6.13 -2.83
CA ILE A 27 -8.45 -5.55 -2.54
C ILE A 27 -8.64 -4.48 -1.47
N THR A 28 -7.92 -4.60 -0.35
CA THR A 28 -7.94 -3.60 0.73
C THR A 28 -6.54 -3.01 0.87
N ALA A 29 -6.38 -1.74 0.53
CA ALA A 29 -5.14 -1.01 0.73
C ALA A 29 -5.16 -0.29 2.09
N THR A 30 -4.11 -0.54 2.89
CA THR A 30 -3.83 0.21 4.11
C THR A 30 -2.67 1.14 3.82
N ILE A 31 -2.94 2.44 3.81
CA ILE A 31 -1.94 3.47 3.52
C ILE A 31 -1.32 3.90 4.86
N PRO A 32 0.03 4.07 4.94
CA PRO A 32 0.67 4.54 6.15
C PRO A 32 0.22 5.96 6.52
N ALA A 33 0.43 6.33 7.77
CA ALA A 33 0.31 7.69 8.26
C ALA A 33 1.14 8.66 7.40
N ARG A 34 0.65 9.88 7.23
CA ARG A 34 1.33 10.94 6.50
C ARG A 34 1.53 12.13 7.39
N ILE A 35 2.78 12.56 7.57
CA ILE A 35 3.09 13.79 8.29
C ILE A 35 2.71 14.95 7.35
N THR A 36 1.80 15.81 7.83
CA THR A 36 1.33 16.98 7.09
C THR A 36 2.06 18.24 7.51
N ASN A 37 2.60 18.27 8.73
CA ASN A 37 3.32 19.42 9.25
C ASN A 37 4.25 19.04 10.40
N ILE A 38 5.38 19.73 10.52
CA ILE A 38 6.27 19.69 11.68
C ILE A 38 6.53 21.10 12.21
N LYS A 39 6.61 21.23 13.54
CA LYS A 39 6.96 22.48 14.22
C LYS A 39 8.07 22.19 15.23
N PRO A 40 9.35 22.30 14.81
CA PRO A 40 10.48 22.15 15.73
C PRO A 40 10.56 23.35 16.68
N THR A 41 10.87 23.07 17.95
CA THR A 41 11.27 24.09 18.93
C THR A 41 12.78 24.11 19.00
N ILE A 42 13.39 25.22 18.59
CA ILE A 42 14.85 25.37 18.50
C ILE A 42 15.45 25.65 19.88
N ASP A 43 16.62 25.06 20.18
CA ASP A 43 17.41 25.41 21.36
C ASP A 43 18.01 26.82 21.19
N PHE A 44 17.43 27.79 21.90
CA PHE A 44 17.84 29.20 21.80
C PHE A 44 19.27 29.45 22.31
N ASN A 45 19.73 28.68 23.31
CA ASN A 45 21.09 28.83 23.82
C ASN A 45 22.12 28.32 22.81
N TRP A 46 21.81 27.21 22.13
CA TRP A 46 22.62 26.73 21.02
C TRP A 46 22.60 27.71 19.83
N LEU A 47 21.43 28.26 19.50
CA LEU A 47 21.27 29.19 18.37
C LEU A 47 22.10 30.47 18.54
N LYS A 48 22.13 31.06 19.75
CA LYS A 48 22.96 32.25 20.04
C LYS A 48 24.44 32.06 19.76
N ASN A 49 24.93 30.83 19.92
CA ASN A 49 26.33 30.48 19.74
C ASN A 49 26.63 29.95 18.33
N THR A 50 25.64 29.94 17.44
CA THR A 50 25.74 29.42 16.07
C THR A 50 25.58 30.57 15.06
N PRO A 51 26.68 31.18 14.57
CA PRO A 51 26.63 32.40 13.76
C PRO A 51 26.07 32.23 12.34
N SER A 52 25.83 30.99 11.89
CA SER A 52 25.38 30.67 10.53
C SER A 52 23.86 30.74 10.33
N ILE A 53 23.06 30.90 11.39
CA ILE A 53 21.60 30.88 11.32
C ILE A 53 21.05 32.21 11.84
N ASP A 54 20.35 32.94 10.97
CA ASP A 54 19.70 34.20 11.31
C ASP A 54 18.31 33.93 11.94
N PRO A 55 18.13 34.17 13.25
CA PRO A 55 16.88 33.90 13.96
C PRO A 55 15.73 34.84 13.56
N SER A 56 16.03 35.94 12.86
CA SER A 56 15.02 36.90 12.43
C SER A 56 14.28 36.47 11.16
N LYS A 57 14.76 35.40 10.49
CA LYS A 57 14.18 34.89 9.25
C LYS A 57 13.41 33.60 9.49
N PRO A 58 12.24 33.40 8.84
CA PRO A 58 11.52 32.14 8.91
C PRO A 58 12.35 31.03 8.26
N LEU A 59 12.44 29.90 8.97
CA LEU A 59 12.99 28.67 8.41
C LEU A 59 11.89 27.93 7.65
N TYR A 60 11.95 27.95 6.32
CA TYR A 60 11.06 27.14 5.48
C TYR A 60 11.68 25.77 5.24
N ILE A 61 10.95 24.73 5.64
CA ILE A 61 11.34 23.34 5.42
C ILE A 61 10.45 22.81 4.30
N SER A 62 11.04 22.61 3.12
CA SER A 62 10.36 21.97 1.99
C SER A 62 11.30 20.93 1.40
N GLU A 63 11.25 19.74 1.98
CA GLU A 63 12.02 18.58 1.53
C GLU A 63 11.19 17.31 1.65
N LEU A 64 11.65 16.27 0.97
CA LEU A 64 11.05 14.94 1.08
C LEU A 64 11.21 14.39 2.51
N THR A 65 10.21 13.65 3.00
CA THR A 65 10.20 13.12 4.38
C THR A 65 11.36 12.17 4.67
N ASN A 66 11.92 11.52 3.66
CA ASN A 66 13.11 10.68 3.79
C ASN A 66 14.43 11.48 3.88
N LYS A 67 14.41 12.80 3.66
CA LYS A 67 15.57 13.70 3.74
C LYS A 67 15.56 14.60 4.98
N ILE A 68 14.45 14.64 5.71
CA ILE A 68 14.35 15.37 6.97
C ILE A 68 14.63 14.37 8.09
N ILE A 69 15.75 14.55 8.79
CA ILE A 69 16.26 13.60 9.78
C ILE A 69 16.20 14.22 11.18
N ILE A 70 15.72 13.43 12.13
CA ILE A 70 15.85 13.68 13.57
C ILE A 70 16.98 12.77 14.07
N GLU A 71 18.09 13.40 14.45
CA GLU A 71 19.27 12.76 15.05
C GLU A 71 19.24 13.01 16.55
N ASN A 72 19.09 11.97 17.35
CA ASN A 72 19.22 12.04 18.80
C ASN A 72 20.59 11.47 19.20
N ILE A 73 21.39 12.32 19.83
CA ILE A 73 22.75 11.95 20.24
C ILE A 73 22.73 11.06 21.48
N ASP A 74 21.76 11.25 22.37
CA ASP A 74 21.72 10.55 23.68
C ASP A 74 21.49 9.04 23.50
N ASP A 75 20.71 8.64 22.49
CA ASP A 75 20.42 7.24 22.16
C ASP A 75 21.10 6.79 20.85
N SER A 76 21.92 7.67 20.23
CA SER A 76 22.56 7.43 18.94
C SER A 76 21.57 7.03 17.82
N THR A 77 20.33 7.51 17.88
CA THR A 77 19.32 7.21 16.87
C THR A 77 19.26 8.26 15.78
N TYR A 78 18.99 7.78 14.57
CA TYR A 78 18.77 8.60 13.38
C TYR A 78 17.49 8.11 12.73
N ARG A 79 16.46 8.96 12.69
CA ARG A 79 15.18 8.63 12.09
C ARG A 79 14.78 9.73 11.13
N SER A 80 14.48 9.36 9.89
CA SER A 80 13.83 10.28 8.97
C SER A 80 12.35 10.47 9.35
N LEU A 81 11.71 11.54 8.87
CA LEU A 81 10.26 11.68 9.00
C LEU A 81 9.52 10.51 8.34
N TYR A 82 10.09 9.93 7.27
CA TYR A 82 9.55 8.72 6.65
C TYR A 82 9.56 7.50 7.59
N ASP A 83 10.61 7.33 8.39
CA ASP A 83 10.65 6.26 9.40
C ASP A 83 9.60 6.48 10.50
N ILE A 84 9.40 7.74 10.88
CA ILE A 84 8.38 8.14 11.84
C ILE A 84 6.98 7.83 11.29
N GLU A 85 6.67 8.18 10.05
CA GLU A 85 5.39 7.83 9.39
C GLU A 85 5.06 6.34 9.47
N ASN A 86 6.06 5.48 9.21
CA ASN A 86 5.89 4.03 9.27
C ASN A 86 5.63 3.54 10.70
N SER A 87 6.31 4.12 11.69
CA SER A 87 6.11 3.76 13.11
C SER A 87 4.75 4.23 13.67
N LEU A 88 4.26 5.40 13.24
CA LEU A 88 2.96 5.94 13.62
C LEU A 88 1.81 5.05 13.12
N SER A 89 1.97 4.48 11.92
CA SER A 89 1.00 3.59 11.28
C SER A 89 0.75 2.32 12.11
N ILE A 90 1.80 1.79 12.75
CA ILE A 90 1.72 0.56 13.55
C ILE A 90 1.02 0.84 14.89
N SER A 91 1.36 1.96 15.54
CA SER A 91 0.91 2.28 16.89
C SER A 91 -0.55 2.79 16.97
N GLN A 92 -1.13 3.25 15.86
CA GLN A 92 -2.46 3.89 15.84
C GLN A 92 -3.46 3.17 14.92
N ARG A 93 -3.31 1.86 14.72
CA ARG A 93 -4.20 1.06 13.87
C ARG A 93 -5.68 1.26 14.26
N GLY A 94 -6.50 1.66 13.28
CA GLY A 94 -7.94 1.90 13.47
C GLY A 94 -8.33 3.31 13.90
N LYS A 95 -7.36 4.21 14.14
CA LYS A 95 -7.62 5.62 14.50
C LYS A 95 -7.40 6.52 13.30
N PHE A 96 -8.39 6.59 12.42
CA PHE A 96 -8.34 7.42 11.22
C PHE A 96 -8.46 8.92 11.54
N GLY A 97 -8.01 9.76 10.61
CA GLY A 97 -8.10 11.22 10.73
C GLY A 97 -6.80 11.89 11.14
N GLU A 98 -6.89 13.16 11.48
CA GLU A 98 -5.75 13.99 11.88
C GLU A 98 -5.39 13.79 13.35
N HIS A 99 -4.10 13.76 13.64
CA HIS A 99 -3.52 13.56 14.96
C HIS A 99 -2.34 14.50 15.19
N LYS A 100 -1.99 14.66 16.45
CA LYS A 100 -0.81 15.41 16.89
C LYS A 100 0.02 14.61 17.87
N LEU A 101 1.32 14.66 17.67
CA LEU A 101 2.33 14.11 18.57
C LEU A 101 3.30 15.23 18.95
N VAL A 102 3.64 15.33 20.23
CA VAL A 102 4.70 16.23 20.70
C VAL A 102 5.79 15.39 21.32
N GLU A 103 6.95 15.36 20.70
CA GLU A 103 8.15 14.73 21.24
C GLU A 103 9.05 15.80 21.86
N LYS A 104 9.57 15.52 23.05
CA LYS A 104 10.55 16.37 23.76
C LYS A 104 11.92 15.72 23.66
N PHE A 105 12.94 16.55 23.53
CA PHE A 105 14.30 16.14 23.26
C PHE A 105 15.28 16.88 24.16
N ASN A 106 16.42 16.24 24.44
CA ASN A 106 17.51 16.85 25.19
C ASN A 106 18.68 17.20 24.25
N ASN A 107 19.30 16.21 23.63
CA ASN A 107 20.43 16.41 22.72
C ASN A 107 20.12 15.93 21.30
N THR A 108 19.17 16.61 20.65
CA THR A 108 18.65 16.21 19.34
C THR A 108 18.84 17.31 18.32
N TYR A 109 19.12 16.91 17.09
CA TYR A 109 19.29 17.77 15.94
C TYR A 109 18.28 17.42 14.85
N LEU A 110 17.70 18.46 14.25
CA LEU A 110 16.97 18.39 13.00
C LEU A 110 17.94 18.67 11.87
N ILE A 111 18.12 17.69 10.98
CA ILE A 111 18.97 17.80 9.80
C ILE A 111 18.11 17.87 8.55
N ILE A 112 18.31 18.92 7.75
CA ILE A 112 17.60 19.17 6.50
C ILE A 112 18.63 19.70 5.51
N ASN A 113 18.91 18.94 4.45
CA ASN A 113 19.99 19.26 3.52
C ASN A 113 21.32 19.48 4.26
N GLU A 114 21.96 20.65 4.11
CA GLU A 114 23.21 21.00 4.80
C GLU A 114 22.98 21.66 6.16
N LEU A 115 21.72 21.88 6.54
CA LEU A 115 21.36 22.57 7.77
C LEU A 115 21.19 21.57 8.92
N LYS A 116 21.91 21.80 10.02
CA LYS A 116 21.80 21.03 11.26
C LYS A 116 21.40 21.97 12.39
N ILE A 117 20.21 21.78 12.95
CA ILE A 117 19.62 22.66 13.96
C ILE A 117 19.36 21.88 15.24
N LYS A 118 19.84 22.38 16.38
CA LYS A 118 19.52 21.76 17.66
C LYS A 118 18.08 22.10 18.08
N ILE A 119 17.32 21.07 18.44
CA ILE A 119 15.90 21.18 18.84
C ILE A 119 15.68 20.60 20.25
N THR A 120 14.74 21.19 20.98
CA THR A 120 14.31 20.74 22.32
C THR A 120 12.96 20.03 22.31
N ALA A 121 12.18 20.22 21.24
CA ALA A 121 10.93 19.52 21.01
C ALA A 121 10.54 19.57 19.53
N CYS A 122 9.61 18.72 19.12
CA CYS A 122 8.95 18.81 17.83
C CYS A 122 7.46 18.44 17.97
N GLU A 123 6.58 19.33 17.53
CA GLU A 123 5.17 18.99 17.30
C GLU A 123 5.03 18.45 15.87
N ILE A 124 4.47 17.26 15.74
CA ILE A 124 4.26 16.55 14.48
C ILE A 124 2.74 16.41 14.29
N THR A 125 2.22 16.99 13.21
CA THR A 125 0.84 16.77 12.77
C THR A 125 0.83 15.75 11.65
N TYR A 126 -0.03 14.74 11.77
CA TYR A 126 -0.10 13.66 10.79
C TYR A 126 -1.54 13.18 10.59
N VAL A 127 -1.81 12.60 9.42
CA VAL A 127 -3.11 12.01 9.08
C VAL A 127 -2.97 10.50 8.90
N ILE A 128 -3.90 9.74 9.48
CA ILE A 128 -4.06 8.31 9.20
C ILE A 128 -5.22 8.16 8.21
N PRO A 129 -4.93 7.84 6.94
CA PRO A 129 -5.95 7.70 5.92
C PRO A 129 -6.84 6.48 6.17
N ASN A 130 -8.11 6.57 5.76
CA ASN A 130 -9.02 5.43 5.75
C ASN A 130 -8.48 4.32 4.83
N THR A 131 -8.83 3.07 5.15
CA THR A 131 -8.55 1.96 4.24
C THR A 131 -9.33 2.11 2.95
N ILE A 132 -8.66 1.87 1.83
CA ILE A 132 -9.30 1.89 0.51
C ILE A 132 -9.68 0.46 0.18
N THR A 133 -10.96 0.20 0.00
CA THR A 133 -11.45 -1.11 -0.44
C THR A 133 -11.95 -1.02 -1.88
N SER A 134 -11.35 -1.81 -2.76
CA SER A 134 -11.83 -2.04 -4.11
C SER A 134 -12.42 -3.44 -4.23
N LYS A 135 -13.53 -3.55 -4.95
CA LYS A 135 -14.15 -4.83 -5.30
C LYS A 135 -14.23 -4.92 -6.81
N SER A 136 -13.84 -6.05 -7.38
CA SER A 136 -13.96 -6.33 -8.80
C SER A 136 -14.28 -7.80 -9.01
N THR A 137 -15.14 -8.08 -9.98
CA THR A 137 -15.47 -9.45 -10.38
C THR A 137 -14.87 -9.69 -11.76
N ILE A 138 -14.11 -10.78 -11.90
CA ILE A 138 -13.67 -11.29 -13.20
C ILE A 138 -14.67 -12.36 -13.62
N ASP A 139 -15.34 -12.15 -14.75
CA ASP A 139 -16.22 -13.14 -15.37
C ASP A 139 -15.45 -13.91 -16.44
N LEU A 140 -15.13 -15.18 -16.15
CA LEU A 140 -14.42 -16.05 -17.09
C LEU A 140 -15.34 -16.56 -18.20
N SER A 141 -16.66 -16.38 -18.09
CA SER A 141 -17.59 -16.73 -19.15
C SER A 141 -17.47 -15.82 -20.37
N GLU A 142 -17.00 -14.59 -20.20
CA GLU A 142 -16.70 -13.68 -21.32
C GLU A 142 -15.49 -14.16 -22.16
N GLU A 143 -14.62 -14.99 -21.59
CA GLU A 143 -13.46 -15.56 -22.28
C GLU A 143 -13.79 -16.84 -23.06
N LEU A 144 -14.88 -17.53 -22.71
CA LEU A 144 -15.33 -18.76 -23.37
C LEU A 144 -16.20 -18.43 -24.60
N LEU A 145 -15.64 -18.64 -25.79
CA LEU A 145 -16.31 -18.36 -27.08
C LEU A 145 -17.33 -19.42 -27.48
N GLY A 146 -17.14 -20.67 -27.04
CA GLY A 146 -18.03 -21.76 -27.40
C GLY A 146 -17.49 -23.13 -27.03
N VAL A 147 -18.33 -24.14 -27.23
CA VAL A 147 -18.05 -25.53 -26.88
C VAL A 147 -18.25 -26.42 -28.11
N ILE A 148 -17.26 -27.26 -28.40
CA ILE A 148 -17.39 -28.36 -29.37
C ILE A 148 -17.68 -29.64 -28.58
N GLU A 149 -18.81 -30.27 -28.87
CA GLU A 149 -19.23 -31.49 -28.20
C GLU A 149 -19.17 -32.70 -29.15
N TYR A 150 -18.48 -33.75 -28.69
CA TYR A 150 -18.33 -35.01 -29.41
C TYR A 150 -19.25 -36.08 -28.83
N ILE A 151 -20.49 -36.11 -29.32
CA ILE A 151 -21.57 -37.02 -28.87
C ILE A 151 -21.10 -38.48 -28.73
N HIS A 152 -20.34 -39.00 -29.69
CA HIS A 152 -19.89 -40.39 -29.70
C HIS A 152 -18.65 -40.67 -28.82
N LYS A 153 -17.95 -39.63 -28.35
CA LYS A 153 -16.73 -39.76 -27.54
C LYS A 153 -16.94 -39.35 -26.08
N ASN A 154 -18.15 -38.86 -25.73
CA ASN A 154 -18.46 -38.30 -24.42
C ASN A 154 -17.38 -37.32 -23.93
N SER A 155 -16.91 -36.48 -24.85
CA SER A 155 -15.87 -35.49 -24.62
C SER A 155 -16.28 -34.15 -25.21
N LYS A 156 -15.70 -33.08 -24.65
CA LYS A 156 -15.93 -31.72 -25.13
C LYS A 156 -14.65 -30.92 -25.15
N THR A 157 -14.62 -29.93 -26.01
CA THR A 157 -13.51 -28.99 -26.14
C THR A 157 -14.03 -27.59 -25.90
N LEU A 158 -13.41 -26.89 -24.95
CA LEU A 158 -13.72 -25.49 -24.64
C LEU A 158 -12.83 -24.59 -25.49
N ILE A 159 -13.44 -23.60 -26.16
CA ILE A 159 -12.74 -22.63 -27.00
C ILE A 159 -12.68 -21.28 -26.29
N PHE A 160 -11.48 -20.86 -25.89
CA PHE A 160 -11.27 -19.55 -25.26
C PHE A 160 -10.77 -18.50 -26.28
N LYS A 161 -11.09 -17.22 -26.04
CA LYS A 161 -10.59 -16.07 -26.84
C LYS A 161 -9.07 -16.08 -27.01
N SER A 162 -8.34 -16.53 -25.99
CA SER A 162 -6.88 -16.63 -25.96
C SER A 162 -6.28 -17.74 -26.85
N LYS A 163 -7.06 -18.39 -27.72
CA LYS A 163 -6.68 -19.55 -28.56
C LYS A 163 -6.24 -20.79 -27.78
N ILE A 164 -6.42 -20.83 -26.46
CA ILE A 164 -6.16 -22.01 -25.64
C ILE A 164 -7.31 -22.99 -25.81
N VAL A 165 -6.99 -24.19 -26.29
CA VAL A 165 -7.94 -25.29 -26.48
C VAL A 165 -7.72 -26.29 -25.35
N LYS A 166 -8.73 -26.53 -24.51
CA LYS A 166 -8.66 -27.53 -23.44
C LYS A 166 -9.64 -28.67 -23.73
N GLU A 167 -9.12 -29.87 -23.91
CA GLU A 167 -9.94 -31.09 -23.98
C GLU A 167 -10.36 -31.52 -22.57
N GLN A 168 -11.64 -31.83 -22.40
CA GLN A 168 -12.17 -32.49 -21.22
C GLN A 168 -12.83 -33.81 -21.61
N GLY A 169 -12.37 -34.91 -21.01
CA GLY A 169 -12.91 -36.26 -21.23
C GLY A 169 -12.37 -37.26 -20.21
N LYS A 170 -13.11 -38.36 -19.99
CA LYS A 170 -12.65 -39.46 -19.13
C LYS A 170 -11.51 -40.22 -19.82
N SER A 171 -10.30 -40.10 -19.31
CA SER A 171 -9.22 -41.06 -19.61
C SER A 171 -9.65 -42.43 -19.10
N HIS A 172 -9.98 -43.34 -20.01
CA HIS A 172 -10.05 -44.76 -19.67
C HIS A 172 -8.62 -45.30 -19.77
N SER A 173 -7.98 -45.47 -18.61
CA SER A 173 -6.87 -46.42 -18.45
C SER A 173 -7.40 -47.84 -18.38
#